data_AF-A0A2N1PG19-F1
#
_entry.id   AF-A0A2N1PG19-F1
#
_cell.length_a   1.000
_cell.length_b   1.000
_cell.length_c   1.000
_cell.angle_alpha   90.00
_cell.angle_beta   90.00
_cell.angle_gamma   90.00
#
_symmetry.space_group_name_H-M   'P 1'
#
loop_
_entity.id
_entity.type
_entity.pdbx_description
1 polymer ?
#
loop_
_entity_poly.entity_id
_entity_poly.type
_entity_poly.pdbx_seq_one_letter_code
_entity_poly.pdbx_strand_id
1 'polypeptide(L)'
;MPSEKDFANPEIGKVLEKYMQGNANITCEDRARVMRLVENLTLGTAAVGYRTESMHGAGSPQAQRIMIARQGNLEQKKNLAKKIAGIKEEKK
;
A
#
# COMPACT_ATOMS: atom_id res chain seq x y z
N MET A 1 -7.13 0.02 19.36
CA MET A 1 -7.80 -1.03 20.18
C MET A 1 -7.09 -1.12 21.53
N PRO A 2 -7.78 -1.44 22.63
CA PRO A 2 -7.16 -1.77 23.91
C PRO A 2 -6.16 -2.94 23.77
N SER A 3 -5.25 -3.10 24.74
CA SER A 3 -4.28 -4.20 24.70
C SER A 3 -4.96 -5.53 25.03
N GLU A 4 -4.35 -6.64 24.61
CA GLU A 4 -4.82 -7.99 24.98
C GLU A 4 -4.85 -8.18 26.51
N LYS A 5 -3.92 -7.56 27.24
CA LYS A 5 -3.90 -7.58 28.71
C LYS A 5 -5.13 -6.89 29.31
N ASP A 6 -5.64 -5.84 28.68
CA ASP A 6 -6.86 -5.16 29.14
C ASP A 6 -8.09 -6.02 28.89
N PHE A 7 -8.14 -6.74 27.75
CA PHE A 7 -9.21 -7.71 27.47
C PHE A 7 -9.17 -8.91 28.42
N ALA A 8 -7.98 -9.39 28.80
CA ALA A 8 -7.81 -10.49 29.75
C ALA A 8 -8.01 -10.09 31.22
N ASN A 9 -8.13 -8.79 31.52
CA ASN A 9 -8.34 -8.32 32.87
C ASN A 9 -9.77 -8.64 33.35
N PRO A 10 -9.96 -9.27 34.52
CA PRO A 10 -11.27 -9.74 34.98
C PRO A 10 -12.29 -8.64 35.28
N GLU A 11 -11.83 -7.41 35.52
CA GLU A 11 -12.69 -6.24 35.79
C GLU A 11 -12.88 -5.40 34.53
N ILE A 12 -11.78 -5.03 33.87
CA ILE A 12 -11.78 -4.14 32.70
C ILE A 12 -12.31 -4.87 31.46
N GLY A 13 -11.97 -6.15 31.29
CA GLY A 13 -12.36 -6.97 30.14
C GLY A 13 -13.88 -7.01 29.94
N LYS A 14 -14.65 -7.13 31.02
CA LYS A 14 -16.13 -7.12 30.97
C LYS A 14 -16.70 -5.81 30.42
N VAL A 15 -16.08 -4.69 30.78
CA VAL A 15 -16.47 -3.36 30.29
C VAL A 15 -16.11 -3.23 28.81
N LEU A 16 -14.91 -3.68 28.44
CA LEU A 16 -14.45 -3.67 27.05
C LEU A 16 -15.32 -4.54 26.16
N GLU A 17 -15.65 -5.76 26.57
CA GLU A 17 -16.55 -6.65 25.82
C GLU A 17 -17.89 -5.97 25.54
N LYS A 18 -18.49 -5.32 26.54
CA LYS A 18 -19.76 -4.60 26.37
C LYS A 18 -19.67 -3.45 25.35
N TYR A 19 -18.65 -2.59 25.48
CA TYR A 19 -18.58 -1.34 24.70
C TYR A 19 -17.83 -1.47 23.37
N MET A 20 -16.99 -2.49 23.22
CA MET A 20 -16.25 -2.77 21.97
C MET A 20 -16.97 -3.80 21.10
N GLN A 21 -18.08 -4.38 21.58
CA GLN A 21 -18.98 -5.19 20.78
C GLN A 21 -19.45 -4.41 19.55
N GLY A 22 -19.36 -5.04 18.39
CA GLY A 22 -19.86 -4.51 17.13
C GLY A 22 -21.22 -5.12 16.79
N ASN A 23 -21.26 -5.83 15.66
CA ASN A 23 -22.42 -6.62 15.27
C ASN A 23 -22.73 -7.68 16.35
N ALA A 24 -24.00 -7.85 16.73
CA ALA A 24 -24.44 -8.80 17.74
C ALA A 24 -24.07 -10.27 17.43
N ASN A 25 -23.90 -10.61 16.15
CA ASN A 25 -23.55 -11.97 15.71
C ASN A 25 -22.04 -12.27 15.71
N ILE A 26 -21.19 -11.29 16.03
CA ILE A 26 -19.73 -11.43 15.96
C ILE A 26 -19.13 -11.18 17.34
N THR A 27 -18.21 -12.01 17.78
CA THR A 27 -17.58 -11.81 19.10
C THR A 27 -16.70 -10.56 19.11
N CYS A 28 -16.58 -9.91 20.27
CA CYS A 28 -15.66 -8.79 20.45
C CYS A 28 -14.20 -9.19 20.16
N GLU A 29 -13.83 -10.44 20.47
CA GLU A 29 -12.49 -10.98 20.20
C GLU A 29 -12.19 -11.08 18.71
N ASP A 30 -13.10 -11.68 17.91
CA ASP A 30 -12.91 -11.81 16.46
C ASP A 30 -12.74 -10.43 15.80
N ARG A 31 -13.58 -9.47 16.21
CA ARG A 31 -13.47 -8.08 15.79
C ARG A 31 -12.09 -7.50 16.16
N ALA A 32 -11.62 -7.73 17.38
CA ALA A 32 -10.31 -7.24 17.82
C ALA A 32 -9.16 -7.86 17.01
N ARG A 33 -9.22 -9.17 16.73
CA ARG A 33 -8.21 -9.88 15.94
C ARG A 33 -8.12 -9.34 14.51
N VAL A 34 -9.25 -9.13 13.85
CA VAL A 34 -9.28 -8.54 12.49
C VAL A 34 -8.74 -7.11 12.51
N MET A 35 -9.15 -6.29 13.48
CA MET A 35 -8.64 -4.92 13.60
C MET A 35 -7.12 -4.88 13.84
N ARG A 36 -6.58 -5.80 14.66
CA ARG A 36 -5.13 -5.94 14.89
C ARG A 36 -4.40 -6.47 13.66
N LEU A 37 -5.00 -7.36 12.87
CA LEU A 37 -4.42 -7.80 11.61
C LEU A 37 -4.28 -6.65 10.62
N VAL A 38 -5.35 -5.85 10.44
CA VAL A 38 -5.33 -4.66 9.58
C VAL A 38 -4.28 -3.68 10.08
N GLU A 39 -4.24 -3.37 11.38
CA GLU A 39 -3.21 -2.53 11.98
C GLU A 39 -1.80 -3.07 11.70
N ASN A 40 -1.56 -4.37 11.86
CA ASN A 40 -0.23 -4.95 11.63
C ASN A 40 0.22 -4.81 10.17
N LEU A 41 -0.67 -5.09 9.21
CA LEU A 41 -0.38 -4.98 7.78
C LEU A 41 -0.25 -3.52 7.31
N THR A 42 -0.91 -2.59 7.98
CA THR A 42 -0.98 -1.19 7.54
C THR A 42 -0.13 -0.24 8.36
N LEU A 43 0.28 -0.56 9.57
CA LEU A 43 1.06 0.31 10.46
C LEU A 43 2.08 -0.46 11.31
N GLY A 44 1.86 -1.75 11.56
CA GLY A 44 2.74 -2.60 12.38
C GLY A 44 3.94 -3.16 11.63
N THR A 45 4.46 -4.28 12.12
CA THR A 45 5.73 -4.86 11.62
C THR A 45 5.59 -5.39 10.20
N ALA A 46 4.44 -5.96 9.85
CA ALA A 46 4.19 -6.43 8.49
C ALA A 46 4.05 -5.26 7.48
N ALA A 47 3.69 -4.06 7.95
CA ALA A 47 3.62 -2.87 7.10
C ALA A 47 4.98 -2.43 6.54
N VAL A 48 6.08 -2.86 7.16
CA VAL A 48 7.43 -2.62 6.62
C VAL A 48 7.59 -3.32 5.27
N GLY A 49 7.21 -4.59 5.19
CA GLY A 49 7.19 -5.32 3.91
C GLY A 49 6.13 -4.77 2.98
N TYR A 50 4.89 -4.68 3.46
CA TYR A 50 3.76 -4.33 2.60
C TYR A 50 3.81 -2.91 2.01
N ARG A 51 4.47 -1.95 2.69
CA ARG A 51 4.58 -0.56 2.20
C ARG A 51 5.99 -0.16 1.84
N THR A 52 6.91 -0.24 2.79
CA THR A 52 8.27 0.29 2.58
C THR A 52 9.06 -0.58 1.61
N GLU A 53 8.99 -1.91 1.76
CA GLU A 53 9.62 -2.83 0.81
C GLU A 53 8.93 -2.74 -0.55
N SER A 54 7.59 -2.71 -0.64
CA SER A 54 6.92 -2.50 -1.93
C SER A 54 7.30 -1.18 -2.64
N MET A 55 7.71 -0.14 -1.89
CA MET A 55 8.17 1.14 -2.45
C MET A 55 9.63 1.11 -2.91
N HIS A 56 10.50 0.38 -2.21
CA HIS A 56 11.95 0.48 -2.37
C HIS A 56 12.63 -0.82 -2.80
N GLY A 57 11.90 -1.94 -2.77
CA GLY A 57 12.31 -3.25 -3.25
C GLY A 57 12.65 -3.17 -4.73
N ALA A 58 13.78 -3.77 -5.11
CA ALA A 58 14.38 -3.65 -6.44
C ALA A 58 14.66 -2.21 -6.92
N GLY A 59 14.68 -1.22 -6.01
CA GLY A 59 14.99 0.18 -6.27
C GLY A 59 13.80 1.12 -6.05
N SER A 60 14.08 2.32 -5.55
CA SER A 60 13.08 3.39 -5.36
C SER A 60 12.44 3.82 -6.70
N PRO A 61 11.22 4.38 -6.71
CA PRO A 61 10.45 4.63 -7.95
C PRO A 61 11.17 5.41 -9.05
N GLN A 62 12.10 6.28 -8.66
CA GLN A 62 12.91 7.04 -9.61
C GLN A 62 13.84 6.15 -10.45
N ALA A 63 14.33 5.04 -9.90
CA ALA A 63 15.15 4.07 -10.61
C ALA A 63 14.37 3.45 -11.79
N GLN A 64 13.13 3.01 -11.56
CA GLN A 64 12.28 2.47 -12.63
C GLN A 64 11.90 3.54 -13.65
N ARG A 65 11.62 4.79 -13.23
CA ARG A 65 11.37 5.91 -14.17
C ARG A 65 12.55 6.13 -15.12
N ILE A 66 13.78 6.06 -14.61
CA ILE A 66 14.99 6.15 -15.42
C ILE A 66 15.09 4.98 -16.41
N MET A 67 14.84 3.75 -15.95
CA MET A 67 14.89 2.57 -16.81
C MET A 67 13.84 2.60 -17.92
N ILE A 68 12.62 3.01 -17.62
CA ILE A 68 11.55 3.22 -18.60
C ILE A 68 11.96 4.29 -19.63
N ALA A 69 12.55 5.41 -19.19
CA ALA A 69 13.01 6.45 -20.10
C ALA A 69 14.12 5.94 -21.04
N ARG A 70 15.07 5.16 -20.52
CA ARG A 70 16.15 4.53 -21.30
C ARG A 70 15.63 3.56 -22.36
N GLN A 71 14.58 2.80 -22.04
CA GLN A 71 13.98 1.81 -22.95
C GLN A 71 12.85 2.40 -23.80
N GLY A 72 12.45 3.65 -23.55
CA GLY A 72 11.24 4.25 -24.11
C GLY A 72 11.34 4.68 -25.58
N ASN A 73 12.51 4.53 -26.23
CA ASN A 73 12.80 4.89 -27.61
C ASN A 73 12.17 6.23 -28.06
N LEU A 74 12.55 7.30 -27.36
CA LEU A 74 11.95 8.63 -27.56
C LEU A 74 12.14 9.17 -28.98
N GLU A 75 13.26 8.86 -29.63
CA GLU A 75 13.53 9.33 -31.00
C GLU A 75 12.57 8.71 -32.02
N GLN A 76 12.32 7.39 -31.94
CA GLN A 76 11.31 6.76 -32.79
C GLN A 76 9.93 7.40 -32.56
N LYS A 77 9.54 7.65 -31.31
CA LYS A 77 8.27 8.29 -30.97
C LYS A 77 8.17 9.72 -31.53
N LYS A 78 9.26 10.50 -31.49
CA LYS A 78 9.33 11.83 -32.12
C LYS A 78 9.12 11.75 -33.63
N ASN A 79 9.74 10.77 -34.29
CA ASN A 79 9.60 10.60 -35.75
C ASN A 79 8.16 10.22 -36.13
N LEU A 80 7.51 9.36 -35.35
CA LEU A 80 6.09 9.04 -35.52
C LEU A 80 5.20 10.28 -35.34
N ALA A 81 5.47 11.10 -34.32
CA ALA A 81 4.72 12.33 -34.08
C ALA A 81 4.87 13.33 -35.23
N LYS A 82 6.10 13.54 -35.74
CA LYS A 82 6.36 14.39 -36.92
C LYS A 82 5.59 13.92 -38.14
N LYS A 83 5.58 12.59 -38.39
CA LYS A 83 4.86 11.98 -39.52
C LYS A 83 3.36 12.28 -39.45
N ILE A 84 2.75 12.14 -38.28
CA ILE A 84 1.32 12.42 -38.07
C ILE A 84 1.02 13.91 -38.23
N ALA A 85 1.92 14.78 -37.74
CA ALA A 85 1.78 16.23 -37.82
C ALA A 85 2.12 16.83 -39.20
N GLY A 86 2.52 16.01 -40.19
CA GLY A 86 2.91 16.48 -41.52
C GLY A 86 4.23 17.28 -41.55
N ILE A 87 5.05 17.20 -40.49
CA ILE A 87 6.35 17.87 -40.42
C ILE A 87 7.35 17.06 -41.25
N LYS A 88 7.86 17.65 -42.33
CA LYS A 88 8.89 17.03 -43.16
C LYS A 88 10.24 17.09 -42.44
N GLU A 89 11.00 16.00 -42.46
CA GLU A 89 12.38 16.04 -41.94
C GLU A 89 13.24 16.92 -42.86
N GLU A 90 13.94 17.89 -42.27
CA GLU A 90 15.00 18.59 -42.98
C GLU A 90 16.07 17.56 -43.35
N LYS A 91 16.30 17.39 -44.65
CA LYS A 91 17.44 16.61 -45.15
C LYS A 91 18.71 17.33 -44.67
N LYS A 92 19.42 16.74 -43.71
CA LYS A 92 20.84 17.03 -43.51
C LYS A 92 21.66 16.30 -44.56
#